data_AF-X1DX52-F1
#
_entry.id   AF-X1DX52-F1
#
_cell.length_a   1.000
_cell.length_b   1.000
_cell.length_c   1.000
_cell.angle_alpha   90.00
_cell.angle_beta   90.00
_cell.angle_gamma   90.00
#
_symmetry.space_group_name_H-M   'P 1'
#
loop_
_entity.id
_entity.type
_entity.pdbx_description
1 polymer ?
#
loop_
_entity_poly.entity_id
_entity_poly.type
_entity_poly.pdbx_seq_one_letter_code
_entity_poly.pdbx_strand_id
1 'polypeptide(L)' 'YEEHPEATIQEISQNTGITIKDVQAIVLDLKADGLLRGKFSSTTGQLKHAEVIKKPQGEVSEGKVV' A
#
# COMPACT_ATOMS: atom_id res chain seq x y z
N TYR A 1 0.60 -3.20 -18.11
CA TYR A 1 0.84 -2.71 -16.75
C TYR A 1 2.10 -3.40 -16.28
N GLU A 2 3.15 -2.64 -15.97
CA GLU A 2 4.41 -3.18 -15.46
C GLU A 2 4.48 -2.87 -13.96
N GLU A 3 4.80 -3.88 -13.15
CA GLU A 3 4.98 -3.71 -11.72
C GLU A 3 6.44 -3.36 -11.44
N HIS A 4 6.66 -2.25 -10.72
CA HIS A 4 7.98 -1.78 -10.29
C HIS A 4 8.08 -1.85 -8.76
N PRO A 5 8.29 -3.03 -8.17
CA PRO A 5 8.36 -3.20 -6.71
C PRO A 5 9.54 -2.44 -6.07
N GLU A 6 10.55 -2.08 -6.86
CA GLU A 6 11.71 -1.27 -6.47
C GLU A 6 11.47 0.25 -6.55
N ALA A 7 10.30 0.70 -7.01
CA ALA A 7 10.02 2.12 -7.18
C ALA A 7 10.10 2.86 -5.84
N THR A 8 10.89 3.92 -5.82
CA THR A 8 11.03 4.84 -4.69
C THR A 8 9.83 5.79 -4.61
N ILE A 9 9.61 6.38 -3.43
CA ILE A 9 8.57 7.40 -3.24
C ILE A 9 8.75 8.59 -4.20
N GLN A 10 10.00 8.95 -4.48
CA GLN A 10 10.36 10.02 -5.41
C GLN A 10 9.96 9.68 -6.84
N GLU A 11 10.25 8.46 -7.31
CA GLU A 11 9.87 8.00 -8.64
C GLU A 11 8.34 7.92 -8.79
N ILE A 12 7.64 7.44 -7.75
CA ILE A 12 6.17 7.45 -7.73
C ILE A 12 5.66 8.88 -7.88
N SER A 13 6.20 9.83 -7.12
CA SER A 13 5.79 11.23 -7.18
C SER A 13 6.02 11.84 -8.57
N GLN A 14 7.20 11.62 -9.16
CA GLN A 14 7.54 12.11 -10.50
C GLN A 14 6.67 11.50 -11.60
N ASN A 15 6.42 10.20 -11.54
CA ASN A 15 5.71 9.47 -12.60
C ASN A 15 4.19 9.61 -12.53
N THR A 16 3.63 9.90 -11.35
CA THR A 16 2.17 10.00 -11.14
C THR A 16 1.67 11.44 -10.97
N GLY A 17 2.56 12.39 -10.68
CA GLY A 17 2.18 13.76 -10.31
C GLY A 17 1.60 13.90 -8.90
N ILE A 18 1.56 12.80 -8.12
CA ILE A 18 1.13 12.80 -6.72
C ILE A 18 2.26 13.38 -5.86
N THR A 19 1.92 14.17 -4.83
CA THR A 19 2.96 14.73 -3.95
C THR A 19 3.56 13.65 -3.06
N ILE A 20 4.83 13.82 -2.66
CA ILE A 20 5.48 12.92 -1.68
C ILE A 20 4.64 12.76 -0.41
N LYS A 21 4.00 13.84 0.05
CA LYS A 21 3.13 13.84 1.24
C LYS A 21 1.92 12.93 1.04
N ASP A 22 1.29 12.97 -0.12
CA ASP A 22 0.13 12.14 -0.42
C ASP A 22 0.52 10.66 -0.58
N VAL A 23 1.67 10.37 -1.19
CA VAL A 23 2.21 8.99 -1.24
C VAL A 23 2.45 8.46 0.18
N GLN A 24 3.00 9.27 1.07
CA GLN A 24 3.18 8.89 2.48
C GLN A 24 1.85 8.68 3.20
N ALA A 25 0.84 9.52 2.94
CA ALA A 25 -0.50 9.36 3.51
C ALA A 25 -1.14 8.04 3.07
N ILE A 26 -1.05 7.69 1.77
CA ILE A 26 -1.54 6.40 1.24
C ILE A 26 -0.87 5.23 1.95
N VAL A 27 0.45 5.27 2.14
CA VAL A 27 1.18 4.21 2.86
C VAL A 27 0.70 4.07 4.31
N LEU A 28 0.44 5.20 4.99
CA LEU A 28 -0.07 5.21 6.36
C LEU A 28 -1.50 4.65 6.44
N ASP A 29 -2.37 5.01 5.50
CA ASP A 29 -3.75 4.51 5.43
C ASP A 29 -3.76 3.00 5.19
N LEU A 30 -2.95 2.50 4.25
CA LEU A 30 -2.81 1.06 4.00
C LEU A 30 -2.32 0.29 5.24
N LYS A 31 -1.41 0.88 6.03
CA LYS A 31 -0.96 0.31 7.29
C LYS A 31 -2.09 0.31 8.34
N ALA A 32 -2.81 1.41 8.48
CA ALA A 32 -3.90 1.57 9.45
C ALA A 32 -5.04 0.58 9.17
N ASP A 33 -5.36 0.35 7.89
CA ASP A 33 -6.35 -0.62 7.43
C ASP A 33 -5.89 -2.08 7.53
N GLY A 34 -4.65 -2.33 7.98
CA GLY A 34 -4.07 -3.67 8.06
C GLY A 34 -3.75 -4.30 6.70
N LEU A 35 -3.73 -3.51 5.62
CA LEU A 35 -3.44 -3.94 4.25
C LEU A 35 -1.97 -3.88 3.90
N LEU A 36 -1.15 -3.23 4.72
CA LEU A 36 0.29 -3.24 4.59
C LEU A 36 0.91 -3.78 5.88
N ARG A 37 1.54 -4.94 5.81
CA ARG A 37 2.30 -5.52 6.93
C ARG A 37 3.79 -5.44 6.66
N GLY A 38 4.47 -4.63 7.47
CA GLY A 38 5.93 -4.62 7.54
C GLY A 38 6.43 -5.58 8.64
N LYS A 39 7.44 -6.40 8.32
CA LYS A 39 8.26 -7.11 9.31
C LYS A 39 9.58 -6.37 9.46
N PHE A 40 9.94 -6.02 10.68
CA PHE A 40 11.14 -5.27 11.01
C PHE A 40 12.14 -6.16 11.73
N SER A 41 13.43 -5.93 11.51
CA SER A 41 14.48 -6.55 12.31
C SER A 41 14.34 -6.12 13.76
N SER A 42 14.29 -7.09 14.67
CA SER A 42 14.29 -6.84 16.11
C SER A 42 15.62 -6.25 16.62
N THR A 43 16.70 -6.34 15.84
CA THR A 43 18.03 -5.85 16.22
C THR A 43 18.32 -4.46 15.66
N THR A 44 17.99 -4.20 14.38
CA THR A 44 18.33 -2.93 13.71
C THR A 44 17.14 -2.01 13.45
N GLY A 45 15.92 -2.48 13.66
CA GLY A 45 14.69 -1.75 13.31
C GLY A 45 14.44 -1.60 11.81
N GLN A 46 15.34 -2.12 10.96
CA GLN A 46 15.20 -2.02 9.51
C GLN A 46 14.04 -2.90 9.00
N LEU A 47 13.30 -2.40 8.02
CA LEU A 47 12.29 -3.18 7.31
C LEU A 47 12.96 -4.34 6.57
N LYS A 48 12.53 -5.57 6.85
CA LYS A 48 13.05 -6.79 6.21
C LYS A 48 12.09 -7.36 5.17
N HIS A 49 10.79 -7.13 5.36
CA HIS A 49 9.76 -7.64 4.47
C HIS A 49 8.53 -6.73 4.54
N ALA A 50 7.90 -6.49 3.41
CA ALA A 50 6.61 -5.81 3.31
C ALA A 50 5.68 -6.65 2.44
N GLU A 51 4.46 -6.86 2.93
CA GLU A 51 3.42 -7.59 2.22
C GLU A 51 2.16 -6.73 2.16
N VAL A 52 1.58 -6.61 0.95
CA VAL A 52 0.28 -5.99 0.76
C VAL A 52 -0.79 -7.08 0.84
N ILE A 53 -1.59 -7.05 1.90
CA ILE A 53 -2.72 -7.95 2.08
C ILE A 53 -3.86 -7.41 1.23
N LYS A 54 -4.26 -8.18 0.20
CA LYS A 54 -5.48 -7.90 -0.54
C LYS A 54 -6.66 -8.11 0.40
N LYS A 55 -7.51 -7.09 0.61
CA LYS A 55 -8.83 -7.31 1.23
C LYS A 55 -9.50 -8.43 0.42
N PRO A 56 -10.11 -9.45 1.06
CA PRO A 56 -11.04 -10.31 0.35
C PRO A 56 -12.02 -9.38 -0.35
N GLN A 57 -12.07 -9.47 -1.68
CA GLN A 57 -13.00 -8.71 -2.47
C GLN A 57 -14.37 -9.26 -2.11
N GLY A 58 -14.99 -8.68 -1.08
CA GLY A 58 -16.36 -8.98 -0.73
C GLY A 58 -17.19 -8.75 -1.98
N GLU A 59 -17.96 -9.76 -2.34
CA GLU A 59 -18.96 -9.73 -3.39
C GLU A 59 -19.64 -8.37 -3.43
N VAL A 60 -19.52 -7.67 -4.55
CA VAL A 60 -20.54 -6.70 -4.95
C VAL A 60 -21.84 -7.52 -4.96
N SER A 61 -22.62 -7.43 -3.88
CA SER A 61 -24.02 -7.81 -3.92
C SER A 61 -24.67 -6.87 -4.93
N GLU A 62 -24.77 -7.33 -6.17
CA GLU A 62 -25.64 -6.74 -7.17
C GLU A 62 -27.01 -6.50 -6.52
N GLY A 63 -27.55 -5.32 -6.78
CA GLY A 63 -28.65 -4.73 -6.04
C GLY A 63 -29.82 -5.68 -5.83
N LYS A 64 -30.23 -5.83 -4.57
CA LYS A 64 -31.60 -6.16 -4.25
C LYS A 64 -32.41 -4.86 -4.27
N VAL A 65 -33.00 -4.57 -5.42
CA VAL A 65 -34.12 -3.62 -5.51
C VAL A 65 -35.29 -4.26 -4.76
N VAL A 66 -35.80 -3.58 -3.74
CA VAL A 66 -37.08 -3.93 -3.10
C VAL A 66 -38.23 -3.38 -3.92
#